data_AF-A0A6B8VUP8-F1
#
_entry.id   AF-A0A6B8VUP8-F1
#
_cell.length_a   1.000
_cell.length_b   1.000
_cell.length_c   1.000
_cell.angle_alpha   90.00
_cell.angle_beta   90.00
_cell.angle_gamma   90.00
#
_symmetry.space_group_name_H-M   'P 1'
#
loop_
_entity.id
_entity.type
_entity.pdbx_description
1 polymer ?
#
loop_
_entity_poly.entity_id
_entity_poly.type
_entity_poly.pdbx_seq_one_letter_code
_entity_poly.pdbx_strand_id
1 'polypeptide(L)'
;MSHNRGVEIGREPWWKYMLSWASALVGGFFLACSPLTLFENIYDTLACIYLGLWLGLPGIWWLYCNRKDKQAWQTFLKAQSEHVQYAAVLGPQAMASTGVELPQRRPRHWKLVALISFVALLGFDQFSSLALSNE
;
A
#
# COMPACT_ATOMS: atom_id res chain seq x y z
N MET A 1 -2.93 -5.77 25.26
CA MET A 1 -3.56 -5.20 24.05
C MET A 1 -2.99 -5.69 22.70
N SER A 2 -1.92 -6.52 22.64
CA SER A 2 -1.36 -7.00 21.35
C SER A 2 -2.13 -8.15 20.69
N HIS A 3 -2.88 -8.95 21.45
CA HIS A 3 -3.51 -10.19 20.97
C HIS A 3 -4.56 -9.96 19.87
N ASN A 4 -5.35 -8.89 19.95
CA ASN A 4 -6.37 -8.58 18.94
C ASN A 4 -5.79 -8.05 17.61
N ARG A 5 -4.58 -7.48 17.63
CA ARG A 5 -3.98 -6.87 16.42
C ARG A 5 -3.53 -7.88 15.38
N GLY A 6 -3.18 -9.11 15.80
CA GLY A 6 -2.84 -10.20 14.87
C GLY A 6 -4.07 -10.71 14.10
N VAL A 7 -5.22 -10.81 14.78
CA VAL A 7 -6.49 -11.27 14.17
C VAL A 7 -7.00 -10.29 13.10
N GLU A 8 -6.79 -8.99 13.29
CA GLU A 8 -7.19 -7.96 12.32
C GLU A 8 -6.40 -7.99 11.00
N ILE A 9 -5.16 -8.49 11.01
CA ILE A 9 -4.35 -8.63 9.78
C ILE A 9 -5.01 -9.66 8.84
N GLY A 10 -5.65 -10.69 9.40
CA GLY A 10 -6.34 -11.73 8.64
C GLY A 10 -7.72 -11.35 8.10
N ARG A 11 -8.34 -10.25 8.58
CA ARG A 11 -9.70 -9.81 8.20
C ARG A 11 -9.73 -8.35 7.76
N GLU A 12 -8.92 -7.97 6.78
CA GLU A 12 -9.10 -6.64 6.18
C GLU A 12 -10.40 -6.58 5.36
N PRO A 13 -11.21 -5.51 5.49
CA PRO A 13 -12.44 -5.35 4.73
C PRO A 13 -12.16 -5.30 3.23
N TRP A 14 -12.88 -6.11 2.45
CA TRP A 14 -12.72 -6.22 1.00
C TRP A 14 -12.92 -4.88 0.26
N TRP A 15 -13.73 -3.94 0.78
CA TRP A 15 -13.94 -2.63 0.17
C TRP A 15 -12.68 -1.76 0.15
N LYS A 16 -11.80 -1.86 1.16
CA LYS A 16 -10.51 -1.14 1.18
C LYS A 16 -9.60 -1.61 0.06
N TYR A 17 -9.65 -2.92 -0.23
CA TYR A 17 -8.95 -3.51 -1.34
C TYR A 17 -9.47 -2.98 -2.67
N MET A 18 -10.79 -2.89 -2.86
CA MET A 18 -11.36 -2.30 -4.08
C MET A 18 -10.96 -0.84 -4.26
N LEU A 19 -11.01 -0.01 -3.22
CA LEU A 19 -10.61 1.40 -3.30
C LEU A 19 -9.12 1.55 -3.64
N SER A 20 -8.27 0.70 -3.09
CA SER A 20 -6.83 0.72 -3.39
C SER A 20 -6.54 0.36 -4.86
N TRP A 21 -7.31 -0.58 -5.43
CA TRP A 21 -7.23 -0.90 -6.85
C TRP A 21 -7.82 0.18 -7.73
N ALA A 22 -8.96 0.76 -7.36
CA ALA A 22 -9.59 1.85 -8.10
C ALA A 22 -8.63 3.05 -8.21
N SER A 23 -8.04 3.47 -7.09
CA SER A 23 -7.05 4.55 -7.07
C SER A 23 -5.77 4.21 -7.85
N ALA A 24 -5.26 2.98 -7.73
CA ALA A 24 -4.08 2.53 -8.49
C ALA A 24 -4.35 2.48 -10.01
N LEU A 25 -5.53 2.01 -10.43
CA LEU A 25 -5.92 1.95 -11.84
C LEU A 25 -6.14 3.34 -12.42
N VAL A 26 -6.81 4.22 -11.69
CA VAL A 26 -7.02 5.61 -12.12
C VAL A 26 -5.67 6.33 -12.22
N GLY A 27 -4.82 6.24 -11.19
CA GLY A 27 -3.49 6.84 -11.22
C GLY A 27 -2.60 6.27 -12.34
N GLY A 28 -2.64 4.95 -12.53
CA GLY A 28 -1.92 4.26 -13.61
C GLY A 28 -2.41 4.66 -15.00
N PHE A 29 -3.72 4.88 -15.17
CA PHE A 29 -4.30 5.37 -16.42
C PHE A 29 -3.76 6.76 -16.78
N PHE A 30 -3.75 7.70 -15.82
CA PHE A 30 -3.17 9.03 -16.06
C PHE A 30 -1.68 8.97 -16.41
N LEU A 31 -0.90 8.11 -15.74
CA LEU A 31 0.51 7.91 -16.09
C LEU A 31 0.69 7.28 -17.48
N ALA A 32 -0.16 6.33 -17.86
CA ALA A 32 -0.13 5.68 -19.16
C ALA A 32 -0.58 6.60 -20.30
N CYS A 33 -1.44 7.59 -20.03
CA CYS A 33 -1.84 8.62 -21.00
C CYS A 33 -0.79 9.73 -21.17
N SER A 34 0.11 9.93 -20.20
CA SER A 34 1.15 10.98 -20.27
C SER A 34 2.01 10.97 -21.55
N PRO A 35 2.40 9.81 -22.14
CA PRO A 35 3.19 9.81 -23.37
C PRO A 35 2.39 10.17 -24.62
N LEU A 36 1.05 10.05 -24.56
CA LEU A 36 0.17 10.41 -25.67
C LEU A 36 0.05 11.94 -25.79
N THR A 37 0.14 12.66 -24.67
CA THR A 37 0.05 14.14 -24.64
C THR A 37 1.39 14.83 -24.92
N LEU A 38 2.51 14.10 -24.85
CA LEU A 38 3.86 14.64 -25.11
C LEU A 38 4.02 15.28 -26.49
N PHE A 39 3.26 14.81 -27.48
CA PHE A 39 3.35 15.29 -28.85
C PHE A 39 2.59 16.61 -29.08
N GLU A 40 1.70 16.99 -28.17
CA GLU A 40 0.86 18.19 -28.30
C GLU A 40 1.33 19.30 -27.36
N ASN A 41 1.52 18.98 -26.07
CA ASN A 41 1.87 19.97 -25.08
C ASN A 41 2.58 19.34 -23.87
N ILE A 42 3.79 19.84 -23.55
CA ILE A 42 4.54 19.41 -22.36
C ILE A 42 3.77 19.70 -21.07
N TYR A 43 2.91 20.71 -21.09
CA TYR A 43 2.11 21.08 -19.94
C TYR A 43 1.07 19.99 -19.60
N ASP A 44 0.41 19.43 -20.60
CA ASP A 44 -0.58 18.36 -20.41
C ASP A 44 0.07 17.05 -19.94
N THR A 45 1.28 16.75 -20.41
CA THR A 45 2.06 15.61 -19.91
C THR A 45 2.36 15.74 -18.42
N LEU A 46 2.83 16.89 -17.97
CA LEU A 46 3.16 17.12 -16.56
C LEU A 46 1.89 17.08 -15.69
N ALA A 47 0.78 17.64 -16.16
CA ALA A 47 -0.51 17.54 -15.51
C ALA A 47 -0.97 16.09 -15.32
N CYS A 48 -0.88 15.25 -16.37
CA CYS A 48 -1.19 13.82 -16.28
C CYS A 48 -0.27 13.08 -15.29
N ILE A 49 1.02 13.42 -15.23
CA ILE A 49 1.96 12.81 -14.28
C ILE A 49 1.61 13.17 -12.84
N TYR A 50 1.35 14.45 -12.54
CA TYR A 50 0.99 14.90 -11.19
C TYR A 50 -0.33 14.28 -10.72
N LEU A 51 -1.35 14.24 -11.57
CA LEU A 51 -2.64 13.59 -11.25
C LEU A 51 -2.46 12.08 -11.02
N GLY A 52 -1.67 11.42 -11.87
CA GLY A 52 -1.35 10.02 -11.75
C GLY A 52 -0.65 9.67 -10.43
N LEU A 53 0.32 10.49 -10.03
CA LEU A 53 1.01 10.34 -8.76
C LEU A 53 0.08 10.64 -7.58
N TRP A 54 -0.69 11.72 -7.63
CA TRP A 54 -1.59 12.11 -6.54
C TRP A 54 -2.61 11.01 -6.22
N LEU A 55 -3.27 10.48 -7.25
CA LEU A 55 -4.32 9.46 -7.11
C LEU A 55 -3.74 8.05 -6.93
N GLY A 56 -2.66 7.72 -7.63
CA GLY A 56 -2.10 6.37 -7.65
C GLY A 56 -1.28 6.01 -6.41
N LEU A 57 -0.48 6.93 -5.87
CA LEU A 57 0.41 6.68 -4.73
C LEU A 57 -0.29 6.10 -3.48
N PRO A 58 -1.42 6.66 -2.99
CA PRO A 58 -2.06 6.12 -1.79
C PRO A 58 -2.60 4.69 -2.02
N GLY A 59 -3.13 4.41 -3.22
CA GLY A 59 -3.62 3.08 -3.60
C GLY A 59 -2.50 2.04 -3.69
N ILE A 60 -1.43 2.38 -4.41
CA ILE A 60 -0.25 1.51 -4.60
C ILE A 60 0.44 1.24 -3.26
N TRP A 61 0.62 2.26 -2.43
CA TRP A 61 1.23 2.11 -1.12
C TRP A 61 0.42 1.19 -0.20
N TRP A 62 -0.91 1.33 -0.23
CA TRP A 62 -1.79 0.44 0.51
C TRP A 62 -1.66 -1.01 0.06
N LEU A 63 -1.69 -1.26 -1.26
CA LEU A 63 -1.53 -2.60 -1.83
C LEU A 63 -0.19 -3.24 -1.46
N TYR A 64 0.89 -2.45 -1.49
CA TYR A 64 2.21 -2.90 -1.07
C TYR A 64 2.23 -3.30 0.40
N CYS A 65 1.70 -2.45 1.30
CA CYS A 65 1.63 -2.74 2.72
C CYS A 65 0.79 -3.99 3.00
N ASN A 66 -0.39 -4.09 2.37
CA ASN A 66 -1.29 -5.23 2.58
C ASN A 66 -0.67 -6.54 2.07
N ARG A 67 0.03 -6.52 0.93
CA ARG A 67 0.76 -7.70 0.43
C ARG A 67 1.84 -8.16 1.41
N LYS A 68 2.59 -7.23 2.00
CA LYS A 68 3.62 -7.53 3.00
C LYS A 68 3.02 -8.06 4.31
N ASP A 69 1.94 -7.46 4.78
CA ASP A 69 1.22 -7.90 5.97
C ASP A 69 0.64 -9.32 5.78
N LYS A 70 0.07 -9.60 4.59
CA LYS A 70 -0.43 -10.93 4.23
C LYS A 70 0.69 -11.97 4.16
N GLN A 71 1.85 -11.62 3.61
CA GLN A 71 3.02 -12.51 3.60
C GLN A 71 3.48 -12.86 5.02
N ALA A 72 3.61 -11.87 5.90
CA ALA A 72 3.99 -12.09 7.29
C ALA A 72 2.97 -12.98 8.03
N TRP A 73 1.68 -12.80 7.75
CA TRP A 73 0.62 -13.66 8.29
C TRP A 73 0.74 -15.12 7.81
N GLN A 74 1.00 -15.34 6.52
CA GLN A 74 1.19 -16.69 5.98
C GLN A 74 2.42 -17.38 6.59
N THR A 75 3.52 -16.65 6.78
CA THR A 75 4.71 -17.16 7.47
C THR A 75 4.41 -17.55 8.92
N PHE A 76 3.62 -16.73 9.63
CA PHE A 76 3.17 -17.04 10.98
C PHE A 76 2.31 -18.30 11.02
N LEU A 77 1.32 -18.43 10.14
CA LEU A 77 0.46 -19.63 10.09
C LEU A 77 1.28 -20.90 9.82
N LYS A 78 2.27 -20.81 8.93
CA LYS A 78 3.17 -21.92 8.64
C LYS A 78 4.00 -22.30 9.88
N ALA A 79 4.65 -21.32 10.52
CA ALA A 79 5.40 -21.55 11.75
C ALA A 79 4.52 -22.13 12.87
N GLN A 80 3.30 -21.63 13.03
CA GLN A 80 2.34 -22.17 14.00
C GLN A 80 2.00 -23.65 13.70
N SER A 81 1.76 -23.99 12.43
CA SER A 81 1.47 -25.38 12.04
C SER A 81 2.66 -26.32 12.31
N GLU A 82 3.88 -25.85 12.05
CA GLU A 82 5.11 -26.59 12.35
C GLU A 82 5.29 -26.78 13.86
N HIS A 83 5.03 -25.74 14.67
CA HIS A 83 5.07 -25.84 16.13
C HIS A 83 4.07 -26.86 16.68
N VAL A 84 2.85 -26.93 16.13
CA VAL A 84 1.86 -27.95 16.52
C VAL A 84 2.34 -29.36 16.16
N GLN A 85 2.94 -29.54 14.98
CA GLN A 85 3.49 -30.84 14.55
C GLN A 85 4.66 -31.28 15.43
N TYR A 86 5.60 -30.38 15.73
CA TYR A 86 6.75 -30.69 16.57
C TYR A 86 6.35 -30.87 18.05
N ALA A 87 5.30 -30.20 18.54
CA ALA A 87 4.75 -30.43 19.88
C ALA A 87 4.23 -31.86 20.05
N ALA A 88 3.70 -32.47 18.98
CA ALA A 88 3.28 -33.86 18.98
C ALA A 88 4.45 -34.86 19.10
N VAL A 89 5.66 -34.47 18.69
CA VAL A 89 6.86 -35.32 18.69
C VAL A 89 7.74 -35.09 19.91
N LEU A 90 7.92 -33.83 20.33
CA LEU A 90 8.84 -33.43 21.40
C LEU A 90 8.18 -33.29 22.79
N GLY A 91 6.85 -33.35 22.84
CA GLY A 91 6.06 -33.17 24.04
C GLY A 91 5.75 -31.69 24.36
N PRO A 92 4.58 -31.40 24.97
CA PRO A 92 4.06 -30.04 25.12
C PRO A 92 4.92 -29.12 26.02
N GLN A 93 5.74 -29.70 26.90
CA GLN A 93 6.59 -28.94 27.83
C GLN A 93 7.82 -28.30 27.15
N ALA A 94 8.37 -28.94 26.11
CA ALA A 94 9.49 -28.39 25.33
C ALA A 94 9.08 -27.21 24.43
N MET A 95 7.78 -27.08 24.14
CA MET A 95 7.21 -26.06 23.26
C MET A 95 6.63 -24.84 23.98
N ALA A 96 6.44 -24.93 25.30
CA ALA A 96 5.95 -23.81 26.10
C ALA A 96 6.92 -22.61 26.14
N SER A 97 8.22 -22.85 25.88
CA SER A 97 9.27 -21.82 25.90
C SER A 97 9.57 -21.21 24.53
N THR A 98 9.06 -21.77 23.42
CA THR A 98 9.39 -21.36 22.04
C THR A 98 8.22 -20.72 21.30
N GLY A 99 7.25 -20.14 22.02
CA GLY A 99 6.03 -19.59 21.45
C GLY A 99 6.28 -18.72 20.19
N VAL A 100 5.57 -19.03 19.10
CA VAL A 100 5.64 -18.27 17.85
C VAL A 100 5.09 -16.87 18.09
N GLU A 101 5.90 -15.85 17.89
CA GLU A 101 5.46 -14.47 18.03
C GLU A 101 4.43 -14.10 16.95
N LEU A 102 3.37 -13.40 17.36
CA LEU A 102 2.36 -12.87 16.45
C LEU A 102 3.00 -11.80 15.54
N PRO A 103 2.72 -11.83 14.22
CA PRO A 103 3.23 -10.81 13.30
C PRO A 103 2.63 -9.46 13.67
N GLN A 104 3.50 -8.48 13.92
CA GLN A 104 3.07 -7.12 14.19
C GLN A 104 2.87 -6.36 12.88
N ARG A 105 1.80 -5.53 12.81
CA ARG A 105 1.61 -4.60 11.70
C ARG A 105 2.82 -3.67 11.62
N ARG A 106 3.41 -3.56 10.43
CA ARG A 106 4.49 -2.61 10.19
C ARG A 106 4.01 -1.18 10.38
N PRO A 107 4.87 -0.27 10.88
CA PRO A 107 4.55 1.16 10.90
C PRO A 107 4.31 1.62 9.46
N ARG A 108 3.06 1.98 9.17
CA ARG A 108 2.68 2.49 7.85
C ARG A 108 3.01 3.98 7.81
N HIS A 109 3.97 4.39 6.99
CA HIS A 109 4.40 5.79 6.81
C HIS A 109 3.36 6.65 6.07
N TRP A 110 2.09 6.60 6.48
CA TRP A 110 0.99 7.34 5.86
C TRP A 110 1.21 8.85 5.81
N LYS A 111 1.94 9.40 6.80
CA LYS A 111 2.32 10.82 6.81
C LYS A 111 3.17 11.19 5.59
N LEU A 112 4.11 10.32 5.23
CA LEU A 112 5.00 10.53 4.09
C LEU A 112 4.22 10.40 2.77
N VAL A 113 3.35 9.40 2.66
CA VAL A 113 2.49 9.22 1.48
C VAL A 113 1.54 10.40 1.29
N ALA A 114 0.90 10.84 2.37
CA ALA A 114 0.03 12.02 2.35
C ALA A 114 0.80 13.29 1.96
N LEU A 115 2.04 13.46 2.47
CA LEU A 115 2.91 14.56 2.10
C LEU A 115 3.24 14.54 0.60
N ILE A 116 3.65 13.40 0.05
CA ILE A 116 3.98 13.28 -1.37
C ILE A 116 2.74 13.54 -2.24
N SER A 117 1.60 12.95 -1.88
CA SER A 117 0.33 13.20 -2.58
C SER A 117 -0.03 14.69 -2.53
N PHE A 118 0.09 15.34 -1.38
CA PHE A 118 -0.21 16.76 -1.26
C PHE A 118 0.73 17.64 -2.10
N VAL A 119 2.03 17.34 -2.10
CA VAL A 119 3.01 18.04 -2.94
C VAL A 119 2.70 17.83 -4.42
N ALA A 120 2.30 16.64 -4.84
CA ALA A 120 1.90 16.38 -6.22
C ALA A 120 0.66 17.19 -6.63
N LEU A 121 -0.32 17.35 -5.73
CA LEU A 121 -1.50 18.18 -5.97
C LEU A 121 -1.15 19.67 -6.07
N LEU A 122 -0.28 20.19 -5.20
CA LEU A 122 0.17 21.58 -5.29
C LEU A 122 0.99 21.84 -6.56
N GLY A 123 1.81 20.87 -6.97
CA GLY A 123 2.52 20.90 -8.23
C GLY A 123 1.57 21.01 -9.42
N PHE A 124 0.48 20.23 -9.42
CA PHE A 124 -0.58 20.32 -10.43
C PHE A 124 -1.22 21.72 -10.47
N ASP A 125 -1.61 22.27 -9.32
CA ASP A 125 -2.30 23.57 -9.21
C ASP A 125 -1.44 24.77 -9.66
N GLN A 126 -0.16 24.80 -9.28
CA GLN A 126 0.76 25.83 -9.78
C GLN A 126 0.98 25.69 -11.28
N PHE A 127 1.10 24.47 -11.77
CA PHE A 127 1.45 24.19 -13.14
C PHE A 127 0.29 24.49 -14.10
N SER A 128 -0.95 24.17 -13.71
CA SER A 128 -2.16 24.57 -14.46
C SER A 128 -2.34 26.09 -14.48
N SER A 129 -2.05 26.77 -13.37
CA SER A 129 -2.11 28.23 -13.28
C SER A 129 -1.11 28.91 -14.22
N LEU A 130 0.10 28.35 -14.35
CA LEU A 130 1.13 28.86 -15.26
C LEU A 130 0.77 28.62 -16.74
N ALA A 131 0.18 27.46 -17.06
CA ALA A 131 -0.27 27.15 -18.42
C ALA A 131 -1.33 28.16 -18.89
N LEU A 132 -2.33 28.46 -18.05
CA LEU A 132 -3.39 29.44 -18.35
C LEU A 132 -2.88 30.89 -18.50
N SER A 133 -1.72 31.21 -17.94
CA SER A 133 -1.14 32.56 -18.03
C SER A 133 -0.29 32.79 -19.29
N ASN A 134 0.07 31.72 -20.00
CA ASN A 134 0.91 31.75 -21.20
C ASN A 134 0.13 31.59 -22.52
N GLU A 135 -1.19 31.38 -22.45
CA GLU A 135 -2.13 31.43 -23.59
C GLU A 135 -2.72 32.84 -23.75
#